data_AF-A0A6A8A8F9-F1
#
_entry.id   AF-A0A6A8A8F9-F1
#
_cell.length_a   1.000
_cell.length_b   1.000
_cell.length_c   1.000
_cell.angle_alpha   90.00
_cell.angle_beta   90.00
_cell.angle_gamma   90.00
#
_symmetry.space_group_name_H-M   'P 1'
#
loop_
_entity.id
_entity.type
_entity.pdbx_description
1 polymer ?
#
loop_
_entity_poly.entity_id
_entity_poly.type
_entity_poly.pdbx_seq_one_letter_code
_entity_poly.pdbx_strand_id
1 'polypeptide(L)'
;MTITLLPLPSGRCSLEFAPSDLSSVALAIERLYGVPDTKLHPASAEYCFGGCSFIFQNEWDDPCLISCAAEGTIVLENLYAALTP
;
A
#
# COMPACT_ATOMS: atom_id res chain seq x y z
N MET A 1 -5.02 -6.99 12.37
CA MET A 1 -5.99 -7.60 11.42
C MET A 1 -7.16 -6.67 11.15
N THR A 2 -6.89 -5.38 10.96
CA THR A 2 -7.88 -4.48 10.38
C THR A 2 -7.16 -3.80 9.24
N ILE A 3 -7.22 -4.44 8.07
CA ILE A 3 -6.77 -3.82 6.83
C ILE A 3 -8.02 -3.20 6.23
N THR A 4 -7.93 -1.96 5.80
CA THR A 4 -9.04 -1.20 5.23
C THR A 4 -8.59 -0.47 3.99
N LEU A 5 -9.41 -0.52 2.94
CA LEU A 5 -9.20 0.26 1.73
C LEU A 5 -10.11 1.49 1.77
N LEU A 6 -9.52 2.67 1.90
CA LEU A 6 -10.23 3.94 1.90
C LEU A 6 -10.11 4.64 0.55
N PRO A 7 -11.22 4.93 -0.14
CA PRO A 7 -11.20 5.78 -1.33
C PRO A 7 -10.94 7.24 -0.94
N LEU A 8 -10.01 7.87 -1.63
CA LEU A 8 -9.67 9.28 -1.47
C LEU A 8 -10.45 10.14 -2.49
N PRO A 9 -10.79 11.40 -2.16
CA PRO A 9 -11.57 12.29 -3.02
C PRO A 9 -10.97 12.55 -4.42
N SER A 10 -9.68 12.26 -4.60
CA SER A 10 -8.91 12.42 -5.84
C SER A 10 -9.00 11.22 -6.80
N GLY A 11 -9.82 10.20 -6.50
CA GLY A 11 -9.91 8.97 -7.30
C GLY A 11 -8.79 7.98 -7.04
N ARG A 12 -8.05 8.17 -5.94
CA ARG A 12 -6.99 7.31 -5.43
C ARG A 12 -7.53 6.47 -4.28
N CYS A 13 -6.78 5.46 -3.86
CA CYS A 13 -7.06 4.73 -2.63
C CYS A 13 -5.89 4.80 -1.65
N SER A 14 -6.24 4.74 -0.37
CA SER A 14 -5.33 4.52 0.75
C SER A 14 -5.62 3.13 1.32
N LEU A 15 -4.61 2.27 1.35
CA LEU A 15 -4.68 1.01 2.08
C LEU A 15 -4.10 1.24 3.47
N GLU A 16 -4.97 1.22 4.48
CA GLU A 16 -4.61 1.39 5.88
C GLU A 16 -4.53 0.02 6.55
N PHE A 17 -3.53 -0.18 7.40
CA PHE A 17 -3.31 -1.44 8.08
C PHE A 17 -2.58 -1.22 9.41
N ALA A 18 -2.70 -2.17 10.32
CA ALA A 18 -1.96 -2.09 11.58
C ALA A 18 -0.46 -2.40 11.36
N PRO A 19 0.46 -1.89 12.21
CA PRO A 19 1.88 -2.23 12.14
C PRO A 19 2.16 -3.73 12.21
N SER A 20 1.30 -4.49 12.91
CA SER A 20 1.37 -5.94 12.99
C SER A 20 1.07 -6.64 11.65
N ASP A 21 0.36 -5.97 10.75
CA ASP A 21 0.01 -6.47 9.42
C ASP A 21 1.09 -6.10 8.36
N LEU A 22 2.10 -5.28 8.71
CA LEU A 22 3.14 -4.80 7.78
C LEU A 22 3.90 -5.95 7.11
N SER A 23 4.24 -6.99 7.87
CA SER A 23 4.91 -8.17 7.32
C SER A 23 4.03 -8.92 6.31
N SER A 24 2.73 -9.02 6.60
CA SER A 24 1.75 -9.66 5.70
C SER A 24 1.55 -8.85 4.42
N VAL A 25 1.46 -7.52 4.54
CA VAL A 25 1.36 -6.59 3.40
C VAL A 25 2.61 -6.70 2.51
N ALA A 26 3.80 -6.68 3.10
CA ALA A 26 5.05 -6.81 2.36
C ALA A 26 5.13 -8.16 1.61
N LEU A 27 4.77 -9.27 2.27
CA LEU A 27 4.72 -10.60 1.65
C LEU A 27 3.68 -10.67 0.52
N ALA A 28 2.52 -10.03 0.68
CA ALA A 28 1.49 -9.98 -0.36
C ALA A 28 1.96 -9.19 -1.58
N ILE A 29 2.64 -8.05 -1.37
CA ILE A 29 3.24 -7.26 -2.45
C ILE A 29 4.28 -8.11 -3.19
N GLU A 30 5.19 -8.74 -2.45
CA GLU A 30 6.24 -9.58 -3.05
C GLU A 30 5.66 -10.75 -3.84
N ARG A 31 4.63 -11.40 -3.32
CA ARG A 31 3.98 -12.55 -3.97
C ARG A 31 3.24 -12.17 -5.26
N LEU A 32 2.57 -11.01 -5.29
CA LEU A 32 1.74 -10.59 -6.42
C LEU A 32 2.52 -9.82 -7.48
N TYR A 33 3.49 -9.00 -7.06
CA TYR A 33 4.15 -8.02 -7.92
C TYR A 33 5.67 -8.09 -7.90
N GLY A 34 6.25 -8.98 -7.09
CA GLY A 34 7.69 -9.08 -6.87
C GLY A 34 8.20 -8.05 -5.86
N VAL A 35 9.52 -8.00 -5.70
CA VAL A 35 10.18 -7.10 -4.75
C VAL A 35 9.93 -5.64 -5.18
N PRO A 36 9.30 -4.81 -4.33
CA PRO A 36 9.06 -3.41 -4.65
C PRO A 36 10.38 -2.62 -4.69
N ASP A 37 10.48 -1.66 -5.61
CA ASP A 37 11.56 -0.67 -5.59
C ASP A 37 11.20 0.43 -4.58
N THR A 38 12.09 0.67 -3.61
CA THR A 38 11.81 1.60 -2.50
C THR A 38 12.71 2.83 -2.59
N LYS A 39 12.11 4.01 -2.58
CA LYS A 39 12.80 5.29 -2.44
C LYS A 39 12.43 5.93 -1.11
N LEU A 40 13.43 6.15 -0.26
CA LEU A 40 13.25 6.80 1.03
C LEU A 40 13.32 8.32 0.85
N HIS A 41 12.30 9.01 1.34
CA HIS A 41 12.25 10.46 1.47
C HIS A 41 12.33 10.86 2.96
N PRO A 42 12.68 12.11 3.29
CA PRO A 42 12.84 12.56 4.68
C PRO A 42 11.59 12.39 5.56
N ALA A 43 10.39 12.33 4.97
CA ALA A 43 9.11 12.25 5.68
C ALA A 43 8.20 11.10 5.20
N SER A 44 8.60 10.33 4.18
CA SER A 44 7.80 9.25 3.60
C SER A 44 8.68 8.27 2.85
N ALA A 45 8.12 7.12 2.47
CA ALA A 45 8.78 6.21 1.55
C ALA A 45 7.90 6.04 0.31
N GLU A 46 8.50 6.08 -0.87
CA GLU A 46 7.84 5.73 -2.12
C GLU A 46 8.16 4.27 -2.44
N TYR A 47 7.12 3.46 -2.65
CA TYR A 47 7.20 2.07 -3.07
C TYR A 47 6.69 1.97 -4.50
N CYS A 48 7.47 1.37 -5.39
CA CYS A 48 7.08 1.12 -6.77
C CYS A 48 6.92 -0.38 -7.01
N PHE A 49 5.71 -0.81 -7.36
CA PHE A 49 5.39 -2.21 -7.66
C PHE A 49 4.16 -2.30 -8.57
N GLY A 50 4.01 -3.40 -9.32
CA GLY A 50 2.88 -3.57 -10.23
C GLY A 50 2.80 -2.49 -11.33
N GLY A 51 3.92 -1.86 -11.67
CA GLY A 51 3.98 -0.73 -12.61
C GLY A 51 3.46 0.60 -12.07
N CYS A 52 3.13 0.67 -10.78
CA CYS A 52 2.58 1.85 -10.12
C CYS A 52 3.48 2.33 -8.98
N SER A 53 3.34 3.60 -8.60
CA SER A 53 4.02 4.21 -7.45
C SER A 53 3.04 4.46 -6.32
N PHE A 54 3.49 4.18 -5.10
CA PHE A 54 2.72 4.29 -3.87
C PHE A 54 3.52 5.05 -2.82
N ILE A 55 2.86 5.89 -2.05
CA ILE A 55 3.47 6.53 -0.90
C ILE A 55 3.10 5.74 0.33
N PHE A 56 4.12 5.20 1.00
CA PHE A 56 4.01 4.66 2.34
C PHE A 56 4.27 5.77 3.35
N GLN A 57 3.32 5.92 4.27
CA GLN A 57 3.45 6.77 5.43
C GLN A 57 3.21 5.92 6.67
N ASN A 58 4.00 6.17 7.71
CA ASN A 58 3.82 5.55 9.01
C ASN A 58 3.60 6.65 10.03
N GLU A 59 2.46 7.33 9.91
CA GLU A 59 2.08 8.39 10.82
C GLU A 59 1.43 7.75 12.06
N TRP A 60 2.07 7.91 13.23
CA TRP A 60 1.48 7.55 14.53
C TRP A 60 1.08 6.08 14.71
N ASP A 61 1.91 5.14 14.25
CA ASP A 61 1.63 3.69 14.30
C ASP A 61 0.40 3.27 13.49
N ASP A 62 -0.02 4.09 12.52
CA ASP A 62 -1.09 3.78 11.57
C ASP A 62 -0.51 3.79 10.14
N PRO A 63 0.19 2.72 9.72
CA PRO A 63 0.82 2.67 8.43
C PRO A 63 -0.23 2.60 7.30
N CYS A 64 0.01 3.43 6.28
CA CYS A 64 -0.85 3.49 5.10
C CYS A 64 -0.04 3.50 3.80
N LEU A 65 -0.62 2.91 2.76
CA LEU A 65 -0.12 2.87 1.40
C LEU A 65 -1.09 3.62 0.48
N ILE A 66 -0.66 4.74 -0.06
CA ILE A 66 -1.48 5.62 -0.88
C ILE A 66 -1.07 5.51 -2.34
N SER A 67 -2.01 5.21 -3.24
CA SER A 67 -1.75 5.17 -4.68
C SER A 67 -1.49 6.56 -5.25
N CYS A 68 -0.44 6.76 -6.04
CA CYS A 68 -0.19 8.02 -6.73
C CYS A 68 -1.05 8.22 -8.00
N ALA A 69 -1.63 7.15 -8.54
CA ALA A 69 -2.38 7.13 -9.79
C ALA A 69 -3.64 6.25 -9.68
N ALA A 70 -4.59 6.42 -10.61
CA ALA A 70 -5.84 5.66 -10.62
C ALA A 70 -5.61 4.16 -10.90
N GLU A 71 -4.58 3.83 -11.67
CA GLU A 71 -4.12 2.46 -11.93
C GLU A 71 -3.64 1.79 -10.63
N GLY A 72 -3.07 2.57 -9.72
CA GLY A 72 -2.66 2.08 -8.40
C GLY A 72 -3.84 1.67 -7.53
N THR A 73 -5.05 2.19 -7.77
CA THR A 73 -6.25 1.74 -7.06
C THR A 73 -6.52 0.26 -7.31
N ILE A 74 -6.44 -0.21 -8.56
CA ILE A 74 -6.63 -1.63 -8.91
C ILE A 74 -5.59 -2.50 -8.21
N VAL A 75 -4.34 -2.00 -8.14
CA VAL A 75 -3.26 -2.70 -7.44
C VAL A 75 -3.55 -2.84 -5.94
N LEU A 76 -4.03 -1.78 -5.29
CA LEU A 76 -4.41 -1.80 -3.87
C LEU A 76 -5.66 -2.64 -3.61
N GLU A 77 -6.65 -2.64 -4.51
CA GLU A 77 -7.83 -3.51 -4.43
C GLU A 77 -7.45 -4.99 -4.48
N ASN A 78 -6.56 -5.36 -5.41
CA ASN A 78 -6.03 -6.73 -5.49
C ASN A 78 -5.22 -7.10 -4.25
N LEU A 79 -4.43 -6.16 -3.72
CA LEU A 79 -3.66 -6.38 -2.50
C LEU A 79 -4.59 -6.61 -1.31
N TYR A 80 -5.62 -5.76 -1.18
CA TYR A 80 -6.65 -5.87 -0.17
C TYR A 80 -7.35 -7.23 -0.24
N ALA A 81 -7.81 -7.65 -1.43
CA ALA A 81 -8.44 -8.95 -1.63
C ALA A 81 -7.53 -10.15 -1.32
N ALA A 82 -6.21 -10.01 -1.49
CA ALA A 82 -5.25 -11.06 -1.13
C ALA A 82 -4.97 -11.13 0.38
N LEU A 83 -5.19 -10.03 1.11
CA LEU A 83 -4.96 -9.92 2.54
C LEU A 83 -6.23 -10.17 3.38
N THR A 84 -7.41 -9.95 2.79
CA THR A 84 -8.70 -10.26 3.40
C THR A 84 -9.25 -11.56 2.78
N PRO A 85 -9.20 -12.70 3.50
CA PRO A 85 -9.72 -13.98 3.00
C PRO A 85 -11.25 -14.02 2.88
#